data_AF-A0A3D1E819-F1
#
_entry.id   AF-A0A3D1E819-F1
#
_cell.length_a   1.000
_cell.length_b   1.000
_cell.length_c   1.000
_cell.angle_alpha   90.00
_cell.angle_beta   90.00
_cell.angle_gamma   90.00
#
_symmetry.space_group_name_H-M   'P 1'
#
loop_
_entity.id
_entity.type
_entity.pdbx_description
1 polymer ?
#
loop_
_entity_poly.entity_id
_entity_poly.type
_entity_poly.pdbx_seq_one_letter_code
_entity_poly.pdbx_strand_id
1 'polypeptide(L)'
;KAAQYRWSEAQWLAEDQEQKWVLARQEAIARYQQALSAWESINLSDQYLGDELSKSAEVSYRTGAIDFWQYAMIQDQALQSTLEYLQLQWQLDQAVLALNYPDDTL
;
A
#
# COMPACT_ATOMS: atom_id res chain seq x y z
N LYS A 1 31.93 -34.04 -25.35
CA LYS A 1 32.53 -33.03 -24.43
C LYS A 1 31.88 -31.66 -24.57
N ALA A 2 31.94 -30.96 -25.72
CA ALA A 2 31.32 -29.62 -25.86
C ALA A 2 29.80 -29.56 -25.54
N ALA A 3 29.02 -30.59 -25.92
CA ALA A 3 27.59 -30.66 -25.62
C ALA A 3 27.27 -30.90 -24.13
N GLN A 4 28.16 -31.57 -23.39
CA GLN A 4 28.00 -31.80 -21.95
C GLN A 4 28.27 -30.52 -21.14
N TYR A 5 29.28 -29.73 -21.55
CA TYR A 5 29.56 -28.41 -20.95
C TYR A 5 28.40 -27.42 -21.16
N ARG A 6 27.79 -27.41 -22.35
CA ARG A 6 26.61 -26.57 -22.63
C ARG A 6 25.38 -26.99 -21.81
N TRP A 7 25.20 -28.30 -21.57
CA TRP A 7 24.12 -28.81 -20.72
C TRP A 7 24.31 -28.42 -19.25
N SER A 8 25.54 -28.51 -18.72
CA SER A 8 25.82 -28.10 -17.34
C SER A 8 25.68 -26.58 -17.13
N GLU A 9 26.03 -25.78 -18.14
CA GLU A 9 25.86 -24.32 -18.11
C GLU A 9 24.39 -23.91 -18.16
N ALA A 10 23.59 -24.57 -19.00
CA ALA A 10 22.14 -24.35 -19.06
C ALA A 10 21.42 -24.75 -17.76
N GLN A 11 21.86 -25.83 -17.10
CA GLN A 11 21.33 -26.24 -15.79
C GLN A 11 21.64 -25.20 -14.71
N TRP A 12 22.87 -24.70 -14.65
CA TRP A 12 23.27 -23.68 -13.69
C TRP A 12 22.48 -22.36 -13.89
N LEU A 13 22.28 -21.93 -15.14
CA LEU A 13 21.49 -20.75 -15.46
C LEU A 13 20.01 -20.91 -15.04
N ALA A 14 19.44 -22.10 -15.22
CA ALA A 14 18.06 -22.39 -14.80
C ALA A 14 17.92 -22.37 -13.27
N GLU A 15 18.87 -22.95 -12.53
CA GLU A 15 18.90 -22.91 -11.06
C GLU A 15 19.06 -21.47 -10.54
N ASP A 16 19.93 -20.66 -11.15
CA ASP A 16 20.10 -19.24 -10.78
C ASP A 16 18.83 -18.42 -11.04
N GLN A 17 18.13 -18.66 -12.16
CA GLN A 17 16.83 -18.04 -12.44
C GLN A 17 15.75 -18.46 -11.45
N GLU A 18 15.68 -19.75 -11.10
CA GLU A 18 14.73 -20.27 -10.13
C GLU A 18 14.96 -19.65 -8.74
N GLN A 19 16.22 -19.52 -8.31
CA GLN A 19 16.56 -18.87 -7.04
C GLN A 19 16.17 -17.39 -7.03
N LYS A 20 16.39 -16.66 -8.12
CA LYS A 20 15.96 -15.26 -8.26
C LYS A 20 14.44 -15.12 -8.19
N TRP A 21 13.71 -16.03 -8.84
CA TRP A 21 12.24 -16.02 -8.80
C TRP A 21 11.72 -16.31 -7.39
N VAL A 22 12.29 -17.29 -6.69
CA VAL A 22 11.94 -17.60 -5.30
C VAL A 22 12.19 -16.40 -4.39
N LEU A 23 13.34 -15.72 -4.55
CA LEU A 23 13.67 -14.52 -3.77
C LEU A 23 12.68 -13.38 -4.05
N ALA A 24 12.41 -13.07 -5.33
CA ALA A 24 11.45 -12.05 -5.72
C ALA A 24 10.05 -12.34 -5.15
N ARG A 25 9.64 -13.61 -5.15
CA ARG A 25 8.38 -14.04 -4.56
C ARG A 25 8.34 -13.84 -3.04
N GLN A 26 9.42 -14.17 -2.33
CA GLN A 26 9.52 -13.96 -0.89
C GLN A 26 9.45 -12.46 -0.54
N GLU A 27 10.14 -11.61 -1.30
CA GLU A 27 10.07 -10.16 -1.12
C GLU A 27 8.67 -9.61 -1.37
N ALA A 28 7.99 -10.06 -2.42
CA ALA A 28 6.61 -9.66 -2.72
C ALA A 28 5.63 -10.07 -1.61
N ILE A 29 5.77 -11.29 -1.05
CA ILE A 29 4.98 -11.75 0.09
C ILE A 29 5.22 -10.86 1.32
N ALA A 30 6.49 -10.55 1.62
CA ALA A 30 6.84 -9.70 2.75
C ALA A 30 6.23 -8.29 2.61
N ARG A 31 6.33 -7.68 1.43
CA ARG A 31 5.72 -6.37 1.13
C ARG A 31 4.20 -6.40 1.28
N TYR A 32 3.55 -7.46 0.78
CA TYR A 32 2.11 -7.66 0.93
C TYR A 32 1.70 -7.78 2.40
N GLN A 33 2.40 -8.58 3.19
CA GLN A 33 2.10 -8.73 4.62
C GLN A 33 2.28 -7.41 5.37
N GLN A 34 3.30 -6.63 5.01
CA GLN A 34 3.54 -5.33 5.62
C GLN A 34 2.45 -4.31 5.25
N ALA A 35 2.05 -4.25 3.98
CA ALA A 35 0.97 -3.39 3.51
C ALA A 35 -0.39 -3.80 4.11
N LEU A 36 -0.67 -5.11 4.20
CA LEU A 36 -1.88 -5.63 4.83
C LEU A 36 -1.91 -5.29 6.32
N SER A 37 -0.81 -5.47 7.04
CA SER A 37 -0.74 -5.10 8.47
C SER A 37 -0.94 -3.60 8.68
N ALA A 38 -0.39 -2.75 7.79
CA ALA A 38 -0.59 -1.31 7.87
C ALA A 38 -2.05 -0.94 7.56
N TRP A 39 -2.66 -1.57 6.56
CA TRP A 39 -4.07 -1.41 6.23
C TRP A 39 -5.00 -1.86 7.37
N GLU A 40 -4.75 -3.02 7.97
CA GLU A 40 -5.53 -3.54 9.10
C GLU A 40 -5.33 -2.73 10.39
N SER A 41 -4.22 -2.00 10.51
CA SER A 41 -3.99 -1.10 11.65
C SER A 41 -4.87 0.14 11.62
N ILE A 42 -5.38 0.50 10.43
CA ILE A 42 -6.43 1.51 10.29
C ILE A 42 -7.75 0.88 10.71
N ASN A 43 -8.45 1.56 11.61
CA ASN A 43 -9.75 1.09 12.06
C ASN A 43 -10.75 1.25 10.89
N LEU A 44 -11.65 0.30 10.65
CA LEU A 44 -12.61 0.39 9.53
C LEU A 44 -13.49 1.66 9.59
N SER A 45 -13.63 2.27 10.76
CA SER A 45 -14.26 3.59 10.96
C SER A 45 -13.51 4.74 10.28
N ASP A 46 -12.21 4.59 10.06
CA ASP A 46 -11.33 5.65 9.59
C ASP A 46 -11.50 5.92 8.08
N GLN A 47 -12.08 4.96 7.34
CA GLN A 47 -12.43 5.13 5.92
C GLN A 47 -13.30 6.37 5.67
N TYR A 48 -14.21 6.67 6.60
CA TYR A 48 -15.13 7.81 6.50
C TYR A 48 -14.80 8.92 7.49
N LEU A 49 -13.73 8.79 8.27
CA LEU A 49 -13.39 9.73 9.34
C LEU A 49 -13.14 11.13 8.78
N GLY A 50 -12.46 11.25 7.64
CA GLY A 50 -12.27 12.55 6.99
C GLY A 50 -13.60 13.22 6.61
N ASP A 51 -14.51 12.47 6.00
CA ASP A 51 -15.85 12.95 5.65
C ASP A 51 -16.67 13.35 6.88
N GLU A 52 -16.61 12.55 7.95
CA GLU A 52 -17.32 12.81 9.20
C GLU A 52 -16.78 14.06 9.91
N LEU A 53 -15.45 14.21 9.97
CA LEU A 53 -14.79 15.40 10.50
C LEU A 53 -15.20 16.64 9.71
N SER A 54 -15.18 16.57 8.38
CA SER A 54 -15.57 17.69 7.52
C SER A 54 -17.03 18.11 7.72
N LYS A 55 -17.96 17.14 7.73
CA LYS A 55 -19.39 17.39 7.97
C LYS A 55 -19.64 17.97 9.35
N SER A 56 -18.98 17.43 10.37
CA SER A 56 -19.10 17.91 11.76
C SER A 56 -18.57 19.35 11.90
N ALA A 57 -17.44 19.66 11.26
CA ALA A 57 -16.85 21.00 11.24
C ALA A 57 -17.79 22.01 10.56
N GLU A 58 -18.39 21.64 9.43
CA GLU A 58 -19.32 22.50 8.71
C GLU A 58 -20.54 22.87 9.56
N VAL A 59 -21.15 21.88 10.23
CA VAL A 59 -22.29 22.11 11.13
C VAL A 59 -21.87 22.99 12.32
N SER A 60 -20.72 22.70 12.92
CA SER A 60 -20.22 23.45 14.08
C SER A 60 -19.91 24.89 13.73
N TYR A 61 -19.34 25.15 12.55
CA TYR A 61 -19.04 26.50 12.09
C TYR A 61 -20.33 27.27 11.76
N ARG A 62 -21.29 26.64 11.08
CA ARG A 62 -22.60 27.25 10.75
C ARG A 62 -23.41 27.61 11.99
N THR A 63 -23.29 26.83 13.05
CA THR A 63 -23.97 27.10 14.33
C THR A 63 -23.20 28.08 15.22
N GLY A 64 -21.98 28.49 14.83
CA GLY A 64 -21.12 29.36 15.61
C GLY A 64 -20.48 28.69 16.83
N ALA A 65 -20.54 27.35 16.92
CA ALA A 65 -19.91 26.58 17.98
C ALA A 65 -18.37 26.58 17.87
N ILE A 66 -17.84 26.78 16.66
CA ILE A 66 -16.41 26.94 16.39
C ILE A 66 -16.17 28.18 15.54
N ASP A 67 -14.97 28.76 15.65
CA ASP A 67 -14.53 29.85 14.79
C ASP A 67 -13.94 29.37 13.46
N PHE A 68 -13.57 30.33 12.60
CA PHE A 68 -13.00 30.04 11.28
C PHE A 68 -11.66 29.28 11.35
N TRP A 69 -10.80 29.59 12.33
CA TRP A 69 -9.49 28.96 12.44
C TRP A 69 -9.62 27.50 12.89
N GLN A 70 -10.50 27.25 13.86
CA GLN A 70 -10.85 25.90 14.28
C GLN A 70 -11.47 25.11 13.12
N TYR A 71 -12.37 25.72 12.36
CA TYR A 71 -12.94 25.10 11.16
C TYR A 71 -11.86 24.73 10.14
N ALA A 72 -10.96 25.66 9.80
CA ALA A 72 -9.89 25.41 8.82
C ALA A 72 -8.95 24.29 9.28
N MET A 73 -8.59 24.24 10.57
CA MET A 73 -7.75 23.19 11.14
C MET A 73 -8.42 21.82 11.06
N ILE A 74 -9.72 21.72 11.38
CA ILE A 74 -10.45 20.44 11.31
C ILE A 74 -10.59 19.99 9.84
N GLN A 75 -10.77 20.91 8.90
CA GLN A 75 -10.81 20.58 7.48
C GLN A 75 -9.46 20.08 6.94
N ASP A 76 -8.34 20.67 7.40
CA ASP A 76 -7.01 20.16 7.08
C ASP A 76 -6.80 18.73 7.63
N GLN A 77 -7.21 18.49 8.89
CA GLN A 77 -7.17 17.16 9.48
C GLN A 77 -8.05 16.14 8.73
N ALA A 78 -9.24 16.56 8.27
CA ALA A 78 -10.13 15.73 7.48
C ALA A 78 -9.49 15.29 6.15
N LEU A 79 -8.82 16.21 5.46
CA LEU A 79 -8.08 15.94 4.23
C LEU A 79 -6.90 14.98 4.48
N GLN A 80 -6.12 15.23 5.53
CA GLN A 80 -4.98 14.38 5.89
C GLN A 80 -5.42 12.94 6.20
N SER A 81 -6.50 12.78 6.97
CA SER A 81 -7.05 11.45 7.31
C SER A 81 -7.53 10.71 6.05
N THR A 82 -8.18 11.42 5.13
CA THR A 82 -8.62 10.84 3.84
C THR A 82 -7.43 10.44 2.96
N LEU A 83 -6.39 11.27 2.91
CA LEU A 83 -5.18 10.97 2.15
C LEU A 83 -4.42 9.76 2.70
N GLU A 84 -4.29 9.66 4.01
CA GLU A 84 -3.64 8.52 4.68
C GLU A 84 -4.35 7.21 4.34
N TYR A 85 -5.68 7.19 4.44
CA TYR A 85 -6.50 6.05 4.02
C TYR A 85 -6.25 5.68 2.55
N LEU A 86 -6.32 6.64 1.63
CA LEU A 86 -6.12 6.37 0.20
C LEU A 86 -4.71 5.88 -0.12
N GLN A 87 -3.69 6.40 0.58
CA GLN A 87 -2.31 5.96 0.41
C GLN A 87 -2.12 4.51 0.85
N LEU A 88 -2.72 4.12 1.97
CA LEU A 88 -2.62 2.74 2.46
C LEU A 88 -3.39 1.77 1.58
N GLN A 89 -4.57 2.15 1.08
CA GLN A 89 -5.31 1.36 0.09
C GLN A 89 -4.44 1.15 -1.16
N TRP A 90 -3.83 2.23 -1.67
CA TRP A 90 -2.97 2.15 -2.84
C TRP A 90 -1.73 1.28 -2.61
N GLN A 91 -1.10 1.36 -1.44
CA GLN A 91 0.03 0.50 -1.08
C GLN A 91 -0.37 -0.98 -1.04
N LEU A 92 -1.53 -1.29 -0.48
CA LEU A 92 -2.07 -2.66 -0.48
C LEU A 92 -2.32 -3.15 -1.91
N ASP A 93 -2.95 -2.33 -2.76
CA ASP A 93 -3.22 -2.66 -4.16
C ASP A 93 -1.92 -2.92 -4.93
N GLN A 94 -0.90 -2.07 -4.75
CA GLN A 94 0.42 -2.27 -5.35
C GLN A 94 1.09 -3.56 -4.87
N ALA A 95 0.97 -3.89 -3.58
CA ALA A 95 1.53 -5.11 -3.04
C ALA A 95 0.81 -6.37 -3.56
N VAL A 96 -0.51 -6.31 -3.75
CA VAL A 96 -1.29 -7.37 -4.41
C VAL A 96 -0.85 -7.53 -5.86
N LEU A 97 -0.61 -6.43 -6.59
CA LEU A 97 -0.11 -6.50 -7.96
C LEU A 97 1.28 -7.13 -8.02
N ALA A 98 2.22 -6.69 -7.18
CA ALA A 98 3.57 -7.27 -7.11
C ALA A 98 3.53 -8.76 -6.74
N LEU A 99 2.59 -9.18 -5.90
CA LEU A 99 2.39 -10.59 -5.56
C LEU A 99 1.83 -11.40 -6.74
N ASN A 100 1.01 -10.83 -7.63
CA ASN A 100 0.43 -11.57 -8.75
C ASN A 100 1.26 -11.47 -10.04
N TYR A 101 2.04 -10.40 -10.19
CA TYR A 101 2.82 -10.07 -11.38
C TYR A 101 4.24 -9.60 -11.01
N PRO A 102 5.06 -10.47 -10.37
CA PRO A 102 6.40 -10.09 -9.93
C PRO A 102 7.36 -9.74 -11.08
N ASP A 103 7.10 -10.24 -12.29
CA ASP A 103 7.99 -10.10 -13.45
C ASP A 103 7.77 -8.80 -14.26
N ASP A 104 6.68 -8.05 -14.02
CA ASP A 104 6.32 -6.84 -14.78
C ASP A 104 6.77 -5.53 -14.10
N THR A 105 7.49 -5.60 -12.98
CA THR A 105 7.89 -4.43 -12.17
C THR A 105 9.38 -4.07 -12.21
N LEU A 106 10.14 -4.62 -13.16
CA LEU A 106 11.55 -4.29 -13.45
C LEU A 106 11.71 -3.73 -14.87
#